data_AF-A0AAD8VYX1-F1
#
_entry.id   AF-A0AAD8VYX1-F1
#
_cell.length_a   1.000
_cell.length_b   1.000
_cell.length_c   1.000
_cell.angle_alpha   90.00
_cell.angle_beta   90.00
_cell.angle_gamma   90.00
#
_symmetry.space_group_name_H-M   'P 1'
#
loop_
_entity.id
_entity.type
_entity.pdbx_description
1 polymer ?
#
loop_
_entity_poly.entity_id
_entity_poly.type
_entity_poly.pdbx_seq_one_letter_code
_entity_poly.pdbx_strand_id
1 'polypeptide(L)'
;MQQAHGGLAVESDVPTMRQRINDLFVGSDVTVLLQLQDNLTVAGKSVLSKEKSFEGRSVNLPSNEGRQHEASMQVIRRSLLDESRELIDHASKLRDVNAHLVNRAVKLWNEYAVLLNEHSSLSKENSSLSKENISILKENSSLKKENISILKENSSLKKEHTYYKWRSMTGNSSNLLRV
;
A
#
# COMPACT_ATOMS: atom_id res chain seq x y z
N MET A 1 -34.14 -6.58 25.11
CA MET A 1 -32.98 -7.23 24.46
C MET A 1 -32.65 -6.44 23.20
N GLN A 2 -31.65 -5.57 23.25
CA GLN A 2 -31.14 -4.86 22.07
C GLN A 2 -29.67 -5.23 21.93
N GLN A 3 -29.35 -5.76 20.76
CA GLN A 3 -28.07 -6.39 20.42
C GLN A 3 -26.97 -5.34 20.36
N ALA A 4 -25.88 -5.59 21.09
CA ALA A 4 -24.62 -4.89 20.96
C ALA A 4 -23.93 -5.35 19.68
N HIS A 5 -23.87 -4.50 18.66
CA HIS A 5 -22.94 -4.69 17.55
C HIS A 5 -21.55 -4.24 18.00
N GLY A 6 -20.78 -5.21 18.50
CA GLY A 6 -19.33 -5.12 18.57
C GLY A 6 -18.76 -5.06 17.16
N GLY A 7 -18.52 -3.85 16.67
CA GLY A 7 -17.61 -3.60 15.57
C GLY A 7 -16.26 -3.24 16.17
N LEU A 8 -15.32 -4.20 16.18
CA LEU A 8 -13.90 -3.90 16.30
C LEU A 8 -13.54 -2.98 15.13
N ALA A 9 -13.55 -1.67 15.37
CA ALA A 9 -12.98 -0.69 14.47
C ALA A 9 -11.47 -0.92 14.47
N VAL A 10 -11.01 -1.78 13.56
CA VAL A 10 -9.60 -1.78 13.16
C VAL A 10 -9.43 -0.49 12.35
N GLU A 11 -9.11 0.58 13.06
CA GLU A 11 -8.75 1.88 12.50
C GLU A 11 -7.44 1.69 11.72
N SER A 12 -7.57 1.19 10.49
CA SER A 12 -6.47 0.90 9.58
C SER A 12 -6.09 2.14 8.80
N ASP A 13 -5.87 3.25 9.52
CA ASP A 13 -5.46 4.48 8.89
C ASP A 13 -4.01 4.37 8.43
N VAL A 14 -3.74 4.78 7.18
CA VAL A 14 -2.44 4.68 6.50
C VAL A 14 -1.27 5.20 7.35
N PRO A 15 -1.40 6.30 8.12
CA PRO A 15 -0.36 6.77 9.02
C PRO A 15 -0.04 5.76 10.13
N THR A 16 -1.05 5.09 10.71
CA THR A 16 -0.89 4.11 11.79
C THR A 16 -0.18 2.85 11.29
N MET A 17 -0.48 2.41 10.06
CA MET A 17 0.27 1.32 9.42
C MET A 17 1.72 1.71 9.09
N ARG A 18 1.94 2.91 8.57
CA ARG A 18 3.30 3.45 8.29
C ARG A 18 4.12 3.56 9.58
N GLN A 19 3.51 3.97 10.70
CA GLN A 19 4.16 4.05 12.01
C GLN A 19 4.56 2.66 12.52
N ARG A 20 3.64 1.69 12.52
CA ARG A 20 3.92 0.31 12.95
C ARG A 20 5.03 -0.36 12.13
N ILE A 21 5.19 0.04 10.88
CA ILE A 21 6.22 -0.47 9.98
C ILE A 21 7.58 0.17 10.25
N ASN A 22 7.61 1.48 10.53
CA ASN A 22 8.84 2.08 11.07
C ASN A 22 9.24 1.37 12.37
N ASP A 23 8.30 1.06 13.26
CA ASP A 23 8.60 0.35 14.51
C ASP A 23 9.08 -1.10 14.27
N LEU A 24 8.60 -1.80 13.23
CA LEU A 24 8.97 -3.18 12.91
C LEU A 24 10.25 -3.33 12.06
N PHE A 25 10.50 -2.42 11.11
CA PHE A 25 11.60 -2.52 10.13
C PHE A 25 12.69 -1.47 10.32
N VAL A 26 12.37 -0.31 10.90
CA VAL A 26 13.34 0.74 11.26
C VAL A 26 13.68 0.68 12.75
N GLY A 27 12.81 0.03 13.54
CA GLY A 27 12.99 -0.23 14.95
C GLY A 27 14.28 -0.99 15.22
N SER A 28 14.85 -0.66 16.36
CA SER A 28 16.06 -1.20 16.96
C SER A 28 16.31 -2.67 16.67
N ASP A 29 15.27 -3.51 16.62
CA ASP A 29 15.38 -4.96 16.47
C ASP A 29 16.07 -5.44 15.18
N VAL A 30 15.71 -4.95 13.99
CA VAL A 30 16.36 -5.42 12.73
C VAL A 30 17.80 -4.94 12.66
N THR A 31 18.04 -3.70 13.07
CA THR A 31 19.39 -3.11 13.10
C THR A 31 20.27 -3.79 14.15
N VAL A 32 19.73 -4.09 15.34
CA VAL A 32 20.42 -4.83 16.41
C VAL A 32 20.72 -6.26 15.98
N LEU A 33 19.80 -6.94 15.30
CA LEU A 33 20.04 -8.29 14.77
C LEU A 33 21.15 -8.31 13.72
N LEU A 34 21.18 -7.33 12.80
CA LEU A 34 22.27 -7.17 11.83
C LEU A 34 23.60 -6.84 12.54
N GLN A 35 23.59 -5.96 13.53
CA GLN A 35 24.78 -5.60 14.32
C GLN A 35 25.34 -6.80 15.11
N LEU A 36 24.47 -7.60 15.71
CA LEU A 36 24.84 -8.83 16.41
C LEU A 36 25.45 -9.86 15.44
N GLN A 37 24.87 -10.00 14.25
CA GLN A 37 25.40 -10.88 13.20
C GLN A 37 26.80 -10.45 12.74
N ASP A 38 27.04 -9.15 12.59
CA ASP A 38 28.35 -8.61 12.23
C ASP A 38 29.37 -8.82 13.36
N ASN A 39 28.98 -8.61 14.62
CA ASN A 39 29.83 -8.87 15.78
C ASN A 39 30.25 -10.36 15.86
N LEU A 40 29.30 -11.28 15.63
CA LEU A 40 29.57 -12.72 15.57
C LEU A 40 30.54 -13.07 14.43
N THR A 41 30.37 -12.47 13.26
CA THR A 41 31.26 -12.68 12.11
C THR A 41 32.68 -12.18 12.38
N VAL A 42 32.82 -11.01 13.01
CA VAL A 42 34.12 -10.44 13.41
C VAL A 42 34.78 -11.30 14.48
N ALA A 43 34.02 -11.75 15.48
CA ALA A 43 34.52 -12.65 16.51
C ALA A 43 35.03 -13.98 15.91
N GLY A 44 34.29 -14.59 14.99
CA GLY A 44 34.72 -15.81 14.28
C GLY A 44 36.01 -15.61 13.50
N LYS A 45 36.15 -14.50 12.77
CA LYS A 45 37.38 -14.14 12.04
C LYS A 45 38.57 -13.90 12.99
N SER A 46 38.34 -13.27 14.14
CA SER A 46 39.36 -13.04 15.18
C SER A 46 39.87 -14.35 15.78
N VAL A 47 38.96 -15.29 16.11
CA VAL A 47 39.31 -16.62 16.61
C VAL A 47 40.14 -17.39 15.57
N LEU A 48 39.73 -17.38 14.30
CA LEU A 48 40.49 -18.01 13.20
C LEU A 48 41.91 -17.43 13.07
N SER A 49 42.06 -16.10 13.17
CA SER A 49 43.36 -15.45 13.10
C SER A 49 44.24 -15.82 14.28
N LYS A 50 43.65 -15.97 15.47
CA LYS A 50 44.36 -16.34 16.69
C LYS A 50 44.81 -17.80 16.64
N GLU A 51 43.97 -18.70 16.15
CA GLU A 51 44.31 -20.12 15.98
C GLU A 51 45.45 -20.32 14.97
N LYS A 52 45.41 -19.61 13.84
CA LYS A 52 46.53 -19.60 12.87
C LYS A 52 47.86 -19.11 13.47
N SER A 53 47.83 -18.27 14.50
CA SER A 53 49.04 -17.79 15.20
C SER A 53 49.64 -18.83 16.17
N PHE A 54 48.88 -19.88 16.49
CA PHE A 54 49.36 -21.04 17.26
C PHE A 54 49.85 -22.16 16.34
N GLU A 55 49.33 -22.23 15.11
CA GLU A 55 49.73 -23.20 14.08
C GLU A 55 51.18 -22.93 13.62
N GLY A 56 52.13 -23.79 14.02
CA GLY A 56 53.57 -23.64 13.71
C GLY A 56 54.48 -23.45 14.92
N ARG A 57 53.94 -23.31 16.14
CA ARG A 57 54.75 -23.34 17.37
C ARG A 57 55.20 -24.79 17.63
N SER A 58 56.50 -25.07 17.45
CA SER A 58 57.07 -26.40 17.71
C SER A 58 57.09 -26.69 19.20
N VAL A 59 56.24 -27.61 19.66
CA VAL A 59 56.25 -28.13 21.03
C VAL A 59 57.21 -29.32 21.06
N ASN A 60 58.35 -29.18 21.76
CA ASN A 60 59.30 -30.27 21.92
C ASN A 60 58.70 -31.33 22.86
N LEU A 61 58.18 -32.42 22.28
CA LEU A 61 57.60 -33.54 23.03
C LEU A 61 58.63 -34.67 23.18
N PRO A 62 58.99 -35.05 24.42
CA PRO A 62 60.09 -36.00 24.68
C PRO A 62 59.77 -37.46 24.29
N SER A 63 58.50 -37.85 24.19
CA SER A 63 58.08 -39.23 23.84
C SER A 63 57.49 -39.33 22.43
N ASN A 64 57.68 -40.50 21.78
CA ASN A 64 57.12 -40.80 20.46
C ASN A 64 55.58 -40.81 20.46
N GLU A 65 54.97 -41.33 21.54
CA GLU A 65 53.51 -41.32 21.74
C GLU A 65 52.99 -39.88 21.85
N GLY A 66 53.74 -39.00 22.52
CA GLY A 66 53.43 -37.57 22.59
C GLY A 66 53.42 -36.92 21.21
N ARG A 67 54.41 -37.23 20.36
CA ARG A 67 54.48 -36.73 18.97
C ARG A 67 53.31 -37.24 18.11
N GLN A 68 52.94 -38.51 18.24
CA GLN A 68 51.79 -39.07 17.51
C GLN A 68 50.46 -38.47 17.96
N HIS A 69 50.27 -38.29 19.27
CA HIS A 69 49.09 -37.64 19.83
C HIS A 69 48.97 -36.18 19.34
N GLU A 70 50.05 -35.41 19.36
CA GLU A 70 50.03 -34.03 18.85
C GLU A 70 49.74 -34.01 17.34
N ALA A 71 50.30 -34.94 16.54
CA ALA A 71 49.99 -35.03 15.12
C ALA A 71 48.49 -35.29 14.87
N SER A 72 47.87 -36.20 15.64
CA SER A 72 46.42 -36.44 15.58
C SER A 72 45.62 -35.20 15.99
N MET A 73 46.03 -34.49 17.04
CA MET A 73 45.39 -33.24 17.47
C MET A 73 45.50 -32.13 16.42
N GLN A 74 46.62 -32.04 15.70
CA GLN A 74 46.81 -31.07 14.62
C GLN A 74 45.87 -31.34 13.43
N VAL A 75 45.63 -32.60 13.10
CA VAL A 75 44.63 -32.97 12.07
C VAL A 75 43.23 -32.54 12.49
N ILE A 76 42.86 -32.79 13.75
CA ILE A 76 41.55 -32.36 14.29
C ILE A 76 41.42 -30.82 14.28
N ARG A 77 42.47 -30.09 14.72
CA ARG A 77 42.48 -28.62 14.69
C ARG A 77 42.27 -28.07 13.28
N ARG A 78 42.95 -28.64 12.28
CA ARG A 78 42.77 -28.24 10.87
C ARG A 78 41.35 -28.51 10.36
N SER A 79 40.81 -29.69 10.67
CA SER A 79 39.43 -30.02 10.32
C SER A 79 38.42 -29.03 10.90
N LEU A 80 38.57 -28.67 12.18
CA LEU A 80 37.69 -27.71 12.85
C LEU A 80 37.86 -26.29 12.30
N LEU A 81 39.08 -25.91 11.90
CA LEU A 81 39.37 -24.63 11.25
C LEU A 81 38.68 -24.52 9.89
N ASP A 82 38.64 -25.60 9.11
CA ASP A 82 37.96 -25.63 7.81
C ASP A 82 36.44 -25.56 7.98
N GLU A 83 35.86 -26.33 8.90
CA GLU A 83 34.43 -26.25 9.24
C GLU A 83 34.04 -24.85 9.72
N SER A 84 34.88 -24.22 10.55
CA SER A 84 34.67 -22.83 11.00
C SER A 84 34.68 -21.82 9.85
N ARG A 85 35.49 -22.03 8.81
CA ARG A 85 35.51 -21.17 7.61
C ARG A 85 34.24 -21.34 6.79
N GLU A 86 33.78 -22.57 6.60
CA GLU A 86 32.53 -22.87 5.90
C GLU A 86 31.33 -22.25 6.60
N LEU A 87 31.27 -22.32 7.94
CA LEU A 87 30.21 -21.68 8.73
C LEU A 87 30.20 -20.16 8.56
N ILE A 88 31.37 -19.51 8.52
CA ILE A 88 31.46 -18.06 8.29
C ILE A 88 30.99 -17.69 6.87
N ASP A 89 31.32 -18.52 5.87
CA ASP A 89 30.86 -18.31 4.49
C ASP A 89 29.33 -18.46 4.38
N HIS A 90 28.77 -19.51 4.98
CA HIS A 90 27.32 -19.70 5.07
C HIS A 90 26.61 -18.55 5.80
N ALA A 91 27.17 -18.09 6.92
CA ALA A 91 26.63 -16.94 7.65
C ALA A 91 26.65 -15.65 6.81
N SER A 92 27.70 -15.46 6.00
CA SER A 92 27.80 -14.32 5.08
C SER A 92 26.76 -14.39 3.97
N LYS A 93 26.56 -15.57 3.36
CA LYS A 93 25.50 -15.80 2.35
C LYS A 93 24.11 -15.53 2.91
N LEU A 94 23.81 -16.03 4.13
CA LEU A 94 22.54 -15.77 4.80
C LEU A 94 22.31 -14.28 5.06
N ARG A 95 23.35 -13.55 5.47
CA ARG A 95 23.27 -12.09 5.66
C ARG A 95 22.90 -11.39 4.35
N ASP A 96 23.55 -11.75 3.26
CA ASP A 96 23.31 -11.12 1.96
C ASP A 96 21.88 -11.40 1.47
N VAL A 97 21.39 -12.65 1.62
CA VAL A 97 19.99 -13.01 1.35
C VAL A 97 19.03 -12.20 2.21
N ASN A 98 19.31 -12.05 3.51
CA ASN A 98 18.47 -11.28 4.41
C ASN A 98 18.41 -9.80 4.01
N ALA A 99 19.54 -9.20 3.64
CA ALA A 99 19.58 -7.83 3.12
C ALA A 99 18.75 -7.67 1.83
N HIS A 100 18.81 -8.65 0.91
CA HIS A 100 17.96 -8.66 -0.28
C HIS A 100 16.47 -8.73 0.06
N LEU A 101 16.07 -9.58 1.00
CA LEU A 101 14.67 -9.73 1.43
C LEU A 101 14.14 -8.46 2.07
N VAL A 102 14.91 -7.83 2.96
CA VAL A 102 14.54 -6.55 3.58
C VAL A 102 14.35 -5.46 2.52
N ASN A 103 15.28 -5.33 1.58
CA ASN A 103 15.16 -4.36 0.49
C ASN A 103 13.92 -4.62 -0.39
N ARG A 104 13.62 -5.88 -0.68
CA ARG A 104 12.43 -6.27 -1.45
C ARG A 104 11.15 -5.90 -0.69
N ALA A 105 11.10 -6.16 0.62
CA ALA A 105 9.95 -5.81 1.46
C ALA A 105 9.70 -4.29 1.49
N VAL A 106 10.76 -3.50 1.68
CA VAL A 106 10.68 -2.03 1.65
C VAL A 106 10.16 -1.54 0.29
N LYS A 107 10.65 -2.10 -0.82
CA LYS A 107 10.20 -1.73 -2.17
C LYS A 107 8.72 -2.03 -2.39
N LEU A 108 8.28 -3.25 -2.07
CA LEU A 108 6.87 -3.66 -2.24
C LEU A 108 5.93 -2.79 -1.40
N TRP A 109 6.36 -2.40 -0.21
CA TRP A 109 5.56 -1.55 0.64
C TRP A 109 5.42 -0.12 0.11
N ASN A 110 6.49 0.45 -0.46
CA ASN A 110 6.41 1.74 -1.13
C ASN A 110 5.45 1.71 -2.32
N GLU A 111 5.49 0.65 -3.13
CA GLU A 111 4.53 0.43 -4.23
C GLU A 111 3.10 0.34 -3.69
N TYR A 112 2.87 -0.39 -2.60
CA TYR A 112 1.57 -0.46 -1.94
C TYR A 112 1.07 0.90 -1.44
N ALA A 113 1.93 1.71 -0.82
CA ALA A 113 1.58 3.04 -0.34
C ALA A 113 1.20 4.00 -1.47
N VAL A 114 1.89 3.93 -2.62
CA VAL A 114 1.53 4.69 -3.82
C VAL A 114 0.15 4.27 -4.31
N LEU A 115 -0.10 2.96 -4.46
CA LEU A 115 -1.38 2.44 -4.93
C LEU A 115 -2.55 2.86 -4.02
N LEU A 116 -2.32 2.90 -2.70
CA LEU A 116 -3.33 3.31 -1.74
C LEU A 116 -3.69 4.80 -1.88
N ASN A 117 -2.70 5.66 -2.15
CA ASN A 117 -2.93 7.07 -2.43
C ASN A 117 -3.70 7.27 -3.74
N GLU A 118 -3.33 6.56 -4.79
CA GLU A 118 -4.05 6.58 -6.07
C GLU A 118 -5.51 6.15 -5.90
N HIS A 119 -5.76 5.06 -5.17
CA HIS A 119 -7.10 4.60 -4.86
C HIS A 119 -7.92 5.65 -4.08
N SER A 120 -7.30 6.32 -3.10
CA SER A 120 -7.96 7.41 -2.37
C SER A 120 -8.33 8.59 -3.28
N SER A 121 -7.42 8.98 -4.18
CA SER A 121 -7.67 10.05 -5.16
C SER A 121 -8.80 9.70 -6.11
N LEU A 122 -8.79 8.48 -6.68
CA LEU A 122 -9.86 7.99 -7.56
C LEU A 122 -11.22 7.95 -6.84
N SER A 123 -11.25 7.55 -5.57
CA SER A 123 -12.48 7.54 -4.77
C SER A 123 -13.06 8.96 -4.58
N LYS A 124 -12.20 9.96 -4.35
CA LYS A 124 -12.61 11.37 -4.27
C LYS A 124 -13.14 11.89 -5.60
N GLU A 125 -12.46 11.57 -6.69
CA GLU A 125 -12.88 11.95 -8.05
C GLU A 125 -14.25 11.35 -8.39
N ASN A 126 -14.43 10.05 -8.16
CA ASN A 126 -15.70 9.37 -8.40
C ASN A 126 -16.84 9.97 -7.56
N SER A 127 -16.57 10.35 -6.31
CA SER A 127 -17.52 11.06 -5.46
C SER A 127 -17.89 12.44 -6.02
N SER A 128 -16.94 13.16 -6.61
CA SER A 128 -17.18 14.45 -7.27
C SER A 128 -18.05 14.29 -8.51
N LEU A 129 -17.71 13.34 -9.39
CA LEU A 129 -18.49 13.03 -10.59
C LEU A 129 -19.92 12.61 -10.27
N SER A 130 -20.11 11.85 -9.18
CA SER A 130 -21.46 11.49 -8.71
C SER A 130 -22.30 12.72 -8.33
N LYS A 131 -21.70 13.70 -7.63
CA LYS A 131 -22.38 14.96 -7.28
C LYS A 131 -22.73 15.78 -8.51
N GLU A 132 -21.83 15.86 -9.48
CA GLU A 132 -22.06 16.56 -10.74
C GLU A 132 -23.21 15.93 -11.53
N ASN A 133 -23.21 14.60 -11.68
CA ASN A 133 -24.31 13.87 -12.31
C ASN A 133 -25.67 14.14 -11.64
N ILE A 134 -25.72 14.18 -10.31
CA ILE A 134 -26.95 14.53 -9.57
C ILE A 134 -27.38 15.97 -9.89
N SER A 135 -26.44 16.91 -10.00
CA SER A 135 -26.72 18.30 -10.37
C SER A 135 -27.33 18.40 -11.77
N ILE A 136 -26.73 17.73 -12.75
CA ILE A 136 -27.21 17.69 -14.15
C ILE A 136 -28.63 17.09 -14.21
N LEU A 137 -28.89 16.02 -13.45
CA LEU A 137 -30.23 15.41 -13.39
C LEU A 137 -31.30 16.36 -12.82
N LYS A 138 -30.92 17.18 -11.83
CA LYS A 138 -31.82 18.22 -11.26
C LYS A 138 -32.12 19.31 -12.29
N GLU A 139 -31.09 19.80 -12.98
CA GLU A 139 -31.24 20.82 -14.03
C GLU A 139 -32.14 20.32 -15.17
N ASN A 140 -31.87 19.12 -15.68
CA ASN A 140 -32.72 18.48 -16.70
C ASN A 140 -34.18 18.33 -16.24
N SER A 141 -34.41 18.02 -14.97
CA SER A 141 -35.77 17.94 -14.42
C SER A 141 -36.45 19.31 -14.36
N SER A 142 -35.69 20.37 -14.07
CA SER A 142 -36.19 21.76 -14.09
C SER A 142 -36.57 22.18 -15.51
N LEU A 143 -35.69 21.96 -16.49
CA LEU A 143 -35.93 22.28 -17.91
C LEU A 143 -37.15 21.54 -18.45
N LYS A 144 -37.37 20.28 -18.07
CA LYS A 144 -38.58 19.54 -18.43
C LYS A 144 -39.86 20.20 -17.90
N LYS A 145 -39.84 20.72 -16.67
CA LYS A 145 -41.00 21.43 -16.09
C LYS A 145 -41.27 22.74 -16.81
N GLU A 146 -40.22 23.50 -17.12
CA GLU A 146 -40.32 24.75 -17.87
C GLU A 146 -40.91 24.52 -19.26
N ASN A 147 -40.42 23.51 -19.99
CA ASN A 147 -40.93 23.15 -21.31
C ASN A 147 -42.43 22.77 -21.27
N ILE A 148 -42.86 22.01 -20.24
CA ILE A 148 -44.29 21.72 -20.03
C ILE A 148 -45.10 23.00 -19.79
N SER A 149 -44.56 23.97 -19.04
CA SER A 149 -45.21 25.27 -18.81
C SER A 149 -45.39 26.04 -20.12
N ILE A 150 -44.34 26.14 -20.93
CA ILE A 150 -44.36 26.80 -22.24
C ILE A 150 -45.38 26.14 -23.18
N LEU A 151 -45.46 24.80 -23.19
CA LEU A 151 -46.44 24.07 -24.00
C LEU A 151 -47.89 24.37 -23.58
N LYS A 152 -48.15 24.53 -22.28
CA LYS A 152 -49.47 24.93 -21.76
C LYS A 152 -49.83 26.35 -22.18
N GLU A 153 -48.90 27.28 -22.05
CA GLU A 153 -49.09 28.67 -22.46
C GLU A 153 -49.37 28.79 -23.97
N ASN A 154 -48.55 28.15 -24.80
CA ASN A 154 -48.77 28.08 -26.25
C ASN A 154 -50.15 27.50 -26.61
N SER A 155 -50.61 26.48 -25.87
CA SER A 155 -51.93 25.91 -26.07
C SER A 155 -53.05 26.89 -25.70
N SER A 156 -52.85 27.69 -24.65
CA SER A 156 -53.78 28.75 -24.24
C SER A 156 -53.86 29.85 -25.31
N LEU A 157 -52.72 30.35 -25.77
CA LEU A 157 -52.64 31.37 -26.82
C LEU A 157 -53.30 30.92 -28.12
N LYS A 158 -53.12 29.65 -28.52
CA LYS A 158 -53.83 29.09 -29.70
C LYS A 158 -55.35 29.12 -29.54
N LYS A 159 -55.87 28.80 -28.35
CA LYS A 159 -57.32 28.87 -28.07
C LYS A 159 -57.82 30.31 -28.12
N GLU A 160 -57.10 31.23 -27.52
CA GLU A 160 -57.43 32.66 -27.52
C GLU A 160 -57.43 33.24 -28.95
N HIS A 161 -56.39 32.95 -29.74
CA HIS A 161 -56.34 33.35 -31.15
C HIS A 161 -57.52 32.79 -31.94
N THR A 162 -57.88 31.51 -31.73
CA THR A 162 -59.04 30.89 -32.38
C THR A 162 -60.34 31.57 -31.98
N TYR A 163 -60.51 31.91 -30.69
CA TYR A 163 -61.67 32.64 -30.18
C TYR A 163 -61.81 34.03 -30.81
N TYR A 164 -60.74 34.82 -30.86
CA TYR A 164 -60.78 36.15 -31.46
C TYR A 164 -61.02 36.09 -32.97
N LYS A 165 -60.42 35.12 -33.66
CA LYS A 165 -60.69 34.87 -35.09
C LYS A 165 -62.18 34.57 -35.30
N TRP A 166 -62.76 33.66 -34.52
CA TRP A 166 -64.19 33.35 -34.60
C TRP A 166 -65.07 34.59 -34.35
N ARG A 167 -64.79 35.34 -33.27
CA ARG A 167 -65.52 36.58 -32.93
C ARG A 167 -65.47 37.60 -34.07
N SER A 168 -64.31 37.77 -34.71
CA SER A 168 -64.16 38.69 -35.85
C SER A 168 -65.00 38.29 -37.07
N MET A 169 -65.25 36.99 -37.26
CA MET A 169 -66.06 36.47 -38.36
C MET A 169 -67.57 36.57 -38.09
N THR A 170 -68.00 36.46 -36.83
CA THR A 170 -69.43 36.41 -36.45
C THR A 170 -69.98 37.71 -35.87
N GLY A 171 -69.12 38.62 -35.40
CA GLY A 171 -69.50 39.89 -34.77
C GLY A 171 -70.10 40.95 -35.71
N ASN A 172 -70.08 40.73 -37.03
CA ASN A 172 -70.71 41.63 -38.01
C ASN A 172 -72.20 41.32 -38.27
N SER A 173 -72.74 40.21 -37.75
CA SER A 173 -74.14 39.81 -38.00
C SER A 173 -75.17 40.58 -37.16
N SER A 174 -74.73 41.39 -36.19
CA SER A 174 -75.61 42.11 -35.25
C SER A 174 -76.21 43.40 -35.79
N ASN A 175 -75.72 43.93 -36.91
CA ASN A 175 -76.20 45.19 -37.51
C ASN A 175 -77.31 45.02 -38.55
N LEU A 176 -77.80 43.80 -38.80
CA LEU A 176 -78.82 43.51 -39.82
C LEU A 176 -80.24 43.29 -39.25
N LEU A 177 -80.45 43.49 -37.94
CA LEU A 177 -81.76 43.30 -37.28
C LEU A 177 -82.36 44.61 -36.70
N ARG A 178 -81.88 45.78 -37.13
CA ARG A 178 -82.51 47.08 -36.87
C ARG A 178 -82.96 47.75 -38.18
N VAL A 179 -84.02 47.22 -38.78
CA VAL A 179 -84.98 47.94 -39.65
C VAL A 179 -86.34 47.32 -39.40
#